data_AF-A0A1V6HJ40-F1
#
_entry.id   AF-A0A1V6HJ40-F1
#
_cell.length_a   1.000
_cell.length_b   1.000
_cell.length_c   1.000
_cell.angle_alpha   90.00
_cell.angle_beta   90.00
_cell.angle_gamma   90.00
#
_symmetry.space_group_name_H-M   'P 1'
#
loop_
_entity.id
_entity.type
_entity.pdbx_description
1 polymer ?
#
loop_
_entity_poly.entity_id
_entity_poly.type
_entity_poly.pdbx_seq_one_letter_code
_entity_poly.pdbx_strand_id
1 'polypeptide(L)'
;MLSPDNFIQAPDFSQSFNRYSYCLNNPLKYSDPSGEFFIIDSWLIGLFSGEFKEANKRAWNDIKIWGGLFASDPNKGLLGRFWETISRFTWQLPQTIGGWGTAQACNTLGLKGGVESVKYKYGATVVSTQNSWDGAAITQVSYIVGGSELQADPNNSLFQHEYGHYIQSQSIGWAYYQRVGLPSAGSEHGKYKLNYPSHDYHPVEQDANRRAFLYFNKHVTGFQNDTYLSDNLVWNFVKNPLDVYKTGHGIYIDYNNSYDLQLLNNLKVRATLGDYISWLCGGPIGAALYGWYNSYNYNN
;
A
#
# COMPACT_ATOMS: atom_id res chain seq x y z
N MET A 1 14.54 -21.85 1.62
CA MET A 1 13.71 -22.62 0.67
C MET A 1 12.64 -23.37 1.46
N LEU A 2 11.39 -23.44 1.00
CA LEU A 2 10.30 -24.16 1.70
C LEU A 2 10.13 -25.61 1.20
N SER A 3 10.90 -25.99 0.18
CA SER A 3 10.99 -27.29 -0.46
C SER A 3 12.47 -27.55 -0.82
N PRO A 4 12.89 -28.82 -0.96
CA PRO A 4 14.26 -29.14 -1.34
C PRO A 4 14.53 -28.82 -2.82
N ASP A 5 15.71 -28.30 -3.15
CA ASP A 5 16.23 -28.17 -4.51
C ASP A 5 16.19 -29.52 -5.26
N ASN A 6 15.75 -29.52 -6.52
CA ASN A 6 15.68 -30.74 -7.34
C ASN A 6 17.05 -31.13 -7.92
N PHE A 7 18.02 -30.22 -7.93
CA PHE A 7 19.33 -30.41 -8.56
C PHE A 7 20.46 -30.22 -7.55
N ILE A 8 21.47 -31.09 -7.63
CA ILE A 8 22.73 -30.89 -6.91
C ILE A 8 23.64 -30.08 -7.82
N GLN A 9 23.78 -28.79 -7.51
CA GLN A 9 24.48 -27.82 -8.36
C GLN A 9 26.01 -28.05 -8.42
N ALA A 10 26.61 -28.56 -7.33
CA ALA A 10 28.04 -28.87 -7.23
C ALA A 10 28.28 -30.19 -6.49
N PRO A 11 28.26 -31.36 -7.16
CA PRO A 11 28.31 -32.68 -6.53
C PRO A 11 29.64 -33.01 -5.85
N ASP A 12 30.70 -32.27 -6.15
CA ASP A 12 32.02 -32.31 -5.53
C ASP A 12 32.12 -31.46 -4.25
N PHE A 13 31.09 -30.66 -3.93
CA PHE A 13 31.05 -29.81 -2.75
C PHE A 13 30.01 -30.29 -1.72
N SER A 14 30.49 -30.70 -0.54
CA SER A 14 29.63 -31.31 0.49
C SER A 14 28.48 -30.43 0.97
N GLN A 15 28.62 -29.10 0.92
CA GLN A 15 27.50 -28.20 1.27
C GLN A 15 26.38 -28.20 0.22
N SER A 16 26.67 -28.57 -1.03
CA SER A 16 25.67 -28.64 -2.11
C SER A 16 24.64 -29.76 -1.90
N PHE A 17 24.86 -30.67 -0.94
CA PHE A 17 23.90 -31.71 -0.56
C PHE A 17 22.83 -31.21 0.41
N ASN A 18 23.01 -30.03 1.02
CA ASN A 18 21.94 -29.37 1.76
C ASN A 18 21.01 -28.65 0.78
N ARG A 19 19.98 -29.38 0.34
CA ARG A 19 18.97 -28.92 -0.62
C ARG A 19 18.06 -27.78 -0.13
N TYR A 20 18.25 -27.30 1.11
CA TYR A 20 17.58 -26.12 1.66
C TYR A 20 18.52 -24.91 1.80
N SER A 21 19.81 -25.06 1.49
CA SER A 21 20.80 -23.99 1.62
C SER A 21 20.59 -22.91 0.56
N TYR A 22 20.51 -21.66 0.99
CA TYR A 22 20.45 -20.51 0.09
C TYR A 22 21.86 -19.99 -0.17
N CYS A 23 22.26 -19.89 -1.43
CA CYS A 23 23.55 -19.32 -1.86
C CYS A 23 24.77 -19.92 -1.14
N LEU A 24 24.76 -21.24 -0.89
CA LEU A 24 25.82 -21.94 -0.10
C LEU A 24 26.08 -21.28 1.26
N ASN A 25 25.04 -20.75 1.91
CA ASN A 25 25.10 -19.98 3.15
C ASN A 25 25.92 -18.68 3.05
N ASN A 26 26.18 -18.15 1.84
CA ASN A 26 26.89 -16.89 1.64
C ASN A 26 26.13 -15.93 0.69
N PRO A 27 25.01 -15.36 1.15
CA PRO A 27 24.14 -14.49 0.34
C PRO A 27 24.73 -13.09 0.07
N LEU A 28 25.89 -12.77 0.64
CA LEU A 28 26.60 -11.50 0.38
C LEU A 28 27.51 -11.59 -0.85
N LYS A 29 27.91 -12.80 -1.23
CA LYS A 29 28.81 -13.07 -2.36
C LYS A 29 28.09 -13.67 -3.55
N TYR A 30 27.10 -14.52 -3.29
CA TYR A 30 26.35 -15.23 -4.33
C TYR A 30 24.88 -14.82 -4.29
N SER A 31 24.31 -14.66 -5.48
CA SER A 31 22.89 -14.43 -5.71
C SER A 31 22.44 -15.52 -6.67
N ASP A 32 21.38 -16.25 -6.34
CA ASP A 32 20.72 -17.19 -7.25
C ASP A 32 19.75 -16.39 -8.15
N PRO A 33 20.09 -16.16 -9.44
CA PRO A 33 19.27 -15.34 -10.33
C PRO A 33 18.03 -16.08 -10.85
N SER A 34 18.03 -17.42 -10.82
CA SER A 34 16.91 -18.24 -11.27
C SER A 34 15.78 -18.29 -10.26
N GLY A 35 16.12 -18.29 -8.96
CA GLY A 35 15.14 -18.28 -7.87
C GLY A 35 13.98 -19.23 -8.11
N GLU A 36 14.27 -20.47 -8.56
CA GLU A 36 13.37 -21.42 -9.26
C GLU A 36 11.98 -21.64 -8.63
N PHE A 37 11.72 -21.15 -7.43
CA PHE A 37 10.42 -21.24 -6.76
C PHE A 37 9.49 -20.01 -6.88
N PHE A 38 9.98 -18.80 -7.23
CA PHE A 38 9.19 -17.55 -7.12
C PHE A 38 8.63 -16.97 -8.42
N ILE A 39 9.30 -17.23 -9.55
CA ILE A 39 8.86 -16.78 -10.87
C ILE A 39 8.14 -17.93 -11.59
N ILE A 40 8.64 -19.16 -11.40
CA ILE A 40 8.12 -20.36 -12.06
C ILE A 40 6.73 -20.73 -11.55
N ASP A 41 6.43 -20.55 -10.27
CA ASP A 41 5.09 -20.80 -9.70
C ASP A 41 4.02 -19.88 -10.30
N SER A 42 4.31 -18.57 -10.37
CA SER A 42 3.45 -17.55 -10.97
C SER A 42 3.30 -17.76 -12.48
N TRP A 43 4.38 -18.17 -13.15
CA TRP A 43 4.37 -18.55 -14.55
C TRP A 43 3.52 -19.80 -14.81
N LEU A 44 3.72 -20.88 -14.04
CA LEU A 44 2.97 -22.14 -14.15
C LEU A 44 1.48 -21.93 -13.88
N ILE A 45 1.12 -21.21 -12.82
CA ILE A 45 -0.30 -20.92 -12.54
C ILE A 45 -0.91 -20.04 -13.63
N GLY A 46 -0.15 -19.08 -14.18
CA GLY A 46 -0.57 -18.32 -15.36
C GLY A 46 -0.79 -19.18 -16.60
N LEU A 47 0.02 -20.23 -16.78
CA LEU A 47 -0.13 -21.21 -17.86
C LEU A 47 -1.36 -22.11 -17.64
N PHE A 48 -1.71 -22.45 -16.39
CA PHE A 48 -2.91 -23.25 -16.09
C PHE A 48 -4.20 -22.42 -16.09
N SER A 49 -4.12 -21.11 -15.89
CA SER A 49 -5.28 -20.19 -15.84
C SER A 49 -5.53 -19.44 -17.16
N GLY A 50 -4.68 -19.62 -18.17
CA GLY A 50 -4.77 -18.97 -19.47
C GLY A 50 -3.77 -19.52 -20.48
N GLU A 51 -3.31 -18.69 -21.41
CA GLU A 51 -2.30 -19.05 -22.41
C GLU A 51 -0.90 -18.57 -22.00
N PHE A 52 0.14 -18.98 -22.74
CA PHE A 52 1.55 -18.60 -22.50
C PHE A 52 1.78 -17.08 -22.30
N LYS A 53 0.93 -16.25 -22.92
CA LYS A 53 0.96 -14.79 -22.76
C LYS A 53 0.61 -14.35 -21.33
N GLU A 54 -0.38 -14.99 -20.71
CA GLU A 54 -0.78 -14.72 -19.33
C GLU A 54 0.26 -15.24 -18.33
N ALA A 55 0.87 -16.41 -18.60
CA ALA A 55 2.01 -16.92 -17.84
C ALA A 55 3.18 -15.91 -17.79
N ASN A 56 3.59 -15.39 -18.95
CA ASN A 56 4.64 -14.39 -19.03
C ASN A 56 4.24 -13.07 -18.36
N LYS A 57 2.99 -12.64 -18.50
CA LYS A 57 2.48 -11.42 -17.83
C LYS A 57 2.59 -11.54 -16.31
N ARG A 58 2.15 -12.67 -15.74
CA ARG A 58 2.24 -12.92 -14.29
C ARG A 58 3.68 -13.00 -13.79
N ALA A 59 4.57 -13.65 -14.54
CA ALA A 59 6.00 -13.70 -14.22
C ALA A 59 6.64 -12.29 -14.21
N TRP A 60 6.33 -11.46 -15.21
CA TRP A 60 6.80 -10.07 -15.24
C TRP A 60 6.23 -9.20 -14.13
N ASN A 61 4.95 -9.39 -13.81
CA ASN A 61 4.31 -8.69 -12.70
C ASN A 61 4.89 -9.15 -11.36
N ASP A 62 5.23 -10.42 -11.18
CA ASP A 62 5.91 -10.94 -9.97
C ASP A 62 7.26 -10.24 -9.73
N ILE A 63 8.10 -10.16 -10.77
CA ILE A 63 9.38 -9.41 -10.72
C ILE A 63 9.16 -7.95 -10.30
N LYS A 64 8.10 -7.31 -10.82
CA LYS A 64 7.77 -5.92 -10.47
C LYS A 64 7.18 -5.80 -9.05
N ILE A 65 6.44 -6.79 -8.57
CA ILE A 65 5.96 -6.80 -7.18
C ILE A 65 7.18 -6.86 -6.25
N TRP A 66 8.14 -7.74 -6.51
CA TRP A 66 9.40 -7.79 -5.76
C TRP A 66 10.23 -6.52 -5.87
N GLY A 67 10.39 -5.98 -7.08
CA GLY A 67 11.07 -4.71 -7.32
C GLY A 67 10.41 -3.53 -6.59
N GLY A 68 9.09 -3.62 -6.36
CA GLY A 68 8.30 -2.66 -5.60
C GLY A 68 8.80 -2.42 -4.19
N LEU A 69 9.39 -3.43 -3.52
CA LEU A 69 10.00 -3.28 -2.20
C LEU A 69 11.14 -2.25 -2.18
N PHE A 70 11.76 -2.00 -3.33
CA PHE A 70 12.90 -1.09 -3.49
C PHE A 70 12.54 0.21 -4.23
N ALA A 71 11.32 0.33 -4.78
CA ALA A 71 10.85 1.56 -5.40
C ALA A 71 10.82 2.71 -4.37
N SER A 72 11.48 3.83 -4.63
CA SER A 72 11.54 4.98 -3.70
C SER A 72 11.00 6.23 -4.35
N ASP A 73 10.58 7.19 -3.52
CA ASP A 73 10.05 8.46 -3.98
C ASP A 73 11.18 9.34 -4.57
N PRO A 74 11.15 9.66 -5.87
CA PRO A 74 12.18 10.49 -6.49
C PRO A 74 12.18 11.93 -5.98
N ASN A 75 11.11 12.38 -5.29
CA ASN A 75 11.06 13.69 -4.66
C ASN A 75 11.86 13.77 -3.35
N LYS A 76 12.33 12.63 -2.82
CA LYS A 76 13.21 12.57 -1.65
C LYS A 76 14.68 12.62 -2.09
N GLY A 77 15.52 13.26 -1.28
CA GLY A 77 16.97 13.21 -1.45
C GLY A 77 17.51 11.78 -1.28
N LEU A 78 18.77 11.54 -1.68
CA LEU A 78 19.41 10.22 -1.69
C LEU A 78 19.26 9.47 -0.34
N LEU A 79 19.58 10.15 0.78
CA LEU A 79 19.43 9.56 2.11
C LEU A 79 17.96 9.27 2.47
N GLY A 80 17.03 10.15 2.06
CA GLY A 80 15.60 9.94 2.30
C GLY A 80 15.06 8.72 1.55
N ARG A 81 15.52 8.50 0.31
CA ARG A 81 15.18 7.32 -0.50
C ARG A 81 15.75 6.04 0.10
N PHE A 82 17.00 6.08 0.55
CA PHE A 82 17.62 4.96 1.26
C PHE A 82 16.82 4.57 2.52
N TRP A 83 16.52 5.55 3.38
CA TRP A 83 15.76 5.30 4.60
C TRP A 83 14.32 4.88 4.35
N GLU A 84 13.68 5.38 3.30
CA GLU A 84 12.37 4.89 2.88
C GLU A 84 12.41 3.39 2.55
N THR A 85 13.38 2.93 1.78
CA THR A 85 13.54 1.51 1.47
C THR A 85 13.80 0.68 2.74
N ILE A 86 14.75 1.10 3.60
CA ILE A 86 15.05 0.39 4.85
C ILE A 86 13.82 0.34 5.78
N SER A 87 13.04 1.40 5.82
CA SER A 87 11.87 1.48 6.70
C SER A 87 10.80 0.45 6.36
N ARG A 88 10.73 -0.07 5.12
CA ARG A 88 9.80 -1.13 4.73
C ARG A 88 10.09 -2.44 5.45
N PHE A 89 11.36 -2.77 5.60
CA PHE A 89 11.81 -3.99 6.27
C PHE A 89 11.92 -3.87 7.79
N THR A 90 11.66 -2.67 8.34
CA THR A 90 11.84 -2.39 9.77
C THR A 90 10.59 -1.74 10.37
N TRP A 91 10.38 -0.45 10.09
CA TRP A 91 9.28 0.35 10.65
C TRP A 91 7.90 -0.03 10.11
N GLN A 92 7.81 -0.39 8.83
CA GLN A 92 6.58 -0.70 8.12
C GLN A 92 6.44 -2.22 7.84
N LEU A 93 7.18 -3.04 8.59
CA LEU A 93 7.31 -4.47 8.30
C LEU A 93 5.97 -5.23 8.28
N PRO A 94 5.04 -5.05 9.25
CA PRO A 94 3.77 -5.76 9.22
C PRO A 94 2.98 -5.46 7.93
N GLN A 95 2.94 -4.18 7.53
CA GLN A 95 2.22 -3.74 6.35
C GLN A 95 2.91 -4.18 5.06
N THR A 96 4.25 -4.27 5.07
CA THR A 96 5.05 -4.79 3.97
C THR A 96 4.70 -6.24 3.69
N ILE A 97 4.60 -7.07 4.72
CA ILE A 97 4.20 -8.48 4.58
C ILE A 97 2.78 -8.59 4.02
N GLY A 98 1.81 -7.85 4.59
CA GLY A 98 0.42 -7.90 4.14
C GLY A 98 0.22 -7.36 2.72
N GLY A 99 0.84 -6.23 2.38
CA GLY A 99 0.76 -5.62 1.06
C GLY A 99 1.42 -6.48 -0.03
N TRP A 100 2.63 -6.99 0.22
CA TRP A 100 3.30 -7.91 -0.69
C TRP A 100 2.48 -9.19 -0.88
N GLY A 101 2.02 -9.80 0.22
CA GLY A 101 1.20 -11.02 0.16
C GLY A 101 -0.11 -10.81 -0.60
N THR A 102 -0.77 -9.66 -0.45
CA THR A 102 -1.98 -9.31 -1.19
C THR A 102 -1.70 -9.15 -2.68
N ALA A 103 -0.64 -8.45 -3.06
CA ALA A 103 -0.23 -8.28 -4.45
C ALA A 103 0.10 -9.64 -5.10
N GLN A 104 0.82 -10.51 -4.39
CA GLN A 104 1.14 -11.86 -4.87
C GLN A 104 -0.10 -12.75 -4.97
N ALA A 105 -1.01 -12.71 -4.00
CA ALA A 105 -2.24 -13.47 -4.09
C ALA A 105 -3.08 -13.03 -5.31
N CYS A 106 -3.13 -11.74 -5.63
CA CYS A 106 -3.78 -11.26 -6.84
C CYS A 106 -3.03 -11.70 -8.11
N ASN A 107 -1.69 -11.63 -8.13
CA ASN A 107 -0.90 -11.97 -9.31
C ASN A 107 -0.85 -13.48 -9.58
N THR A 108 -0.40 -14.24 -8.59
CA THR A 108 -0.12 -15.67 -8.67
C THR A 108 -1.42 -16.48 -8.70
N LEU A 109 -2.34 -16.23 -7.78
CA LEU A 109 -3.60 -17.01 -7.67
C LEU A 109 -4.73 -16.46 -8.55
N GLY A 110 -4.52 -15.31 -9.21
CA GLY A 110 -5.54 -14.69 -10.05
C GLY A 110 -6.74 -14.14 -9.27
N LEU A 111 -6.60 -13.90 -7.96
CA LEU A 111 -7.66 -13.26 -7.19
C LEU A 111 -8.02 -11.91 -7.81
N LYS A 112 -9.32 -11.58 -7.76
CA LYS A 112 -9.85 -10.29 -8.25
C LYS A 112 -9.53 -10.00 -9.74
N GLY A 113 -9.55 -11.05 -10.56
CA GLY A 113 -9.31 -10.98 -12.01
C GLY A 113 -7.85 -11.08 -12.42
N GLY A 114 -6.92 -11.20 -11.47
CA GLY A 114 -5.48 -11.23 -11.76
C GLY A 114 -4.89 -9.84 -11.99
N VAL A 115 -3.59 -9.71 -11.75
CA VAL A 115 -2.87 -8.45 -11.95
C VAL A 115 -2.67 -8.17 -13.43
N GLU A 116 -3.15 -7.01 -13.86
CA GLU A 116 -2.98 -6.52 -15.23
C GLU A 116 -1.68 -5.76 -15.37
N SER A 117 -1.38 -4.86 -14.42
CA SER A 117 -0.14 -4.10 -14.47
C SER A 117 0.39 -3.75 -13.08
N VAL A 118 1.72 -3.69 -12.99
CA VAL A 118 2.45 -3.16 -11.85
C VAL A 118 3.27 -1.97 -12.31
N LYS A 119 3.09 -0.82 -11.65
CA LYS A 119 3.79 0.44 -11.93
C LYS A 119 4.34 1.03 -10.64
N TYR A 120 5.42 1.81 -10.74
CA TYR A 120 5.95 2.55 -9.60
C TYR A 120 5.68 4.03 -9.75
N LYS A 121 5.23 4.68 -8.68
CA LYS A 121 5.05 6.14 -8.66
C LYS A 121 5.27 6.65 -7.25
N TYR A 122 6.17 7.63 -7.11
CA TYR A 122 6.43 8.28 -5.82
C TYR A 122 6.77 7.28 -4.69
N GLY A 123 7.50 6.22 -5.01
CA GLY A 123 7.81 5.13 -4.07
C GLY A 123 6.69 4.10 -3.87
N ALA A 124 5.43 4.41 -4.21
CA ALA A 124 4.37 3.41 -4.21
C ALA A 124 4.50 2.44 -5.40
N THR A 125 4.07 1.20 -5.17
CA THR A 125 3.90 0.10 -6.12
C THR A 125 2.41 -0.08 -6.35
N VAL A 126 1.97 0.40 -7.50
CA VAL A 126 0.57 0.42 -7.91
C VAL A 126 0.29 -0.84 -8.71
N VAL A 127 -0.57 -1.70 -8.16
CA VAL A 127 -0.93 -3.02 -8.69
C VAL A 127 -2.39 -2.97 -9.13
N SER A 128 -2.62 -2.83 -10.43
CA SER A 128 -3.97 -2.78 -11.00
C SER A 128 -4.40 -4.17 -11.48
N THR A 129 -5.63 -4.58 -11.15
CA THR A 129 -6.22 -5.88 -11.53
C THR A 129 -7.29 -5.74 -12.63
N GLN A 130 -7.62 -6.84 -13.31
CA GLN A 130 -8.55 -6.88 -14.46
C GLN A 130 -10.04 -6.71 -14.12
N ASN A 131 -10.38 -5.95 -13.07
CA ASN A 131 -11.73 -5.51 -12.68
C ASN A 131 -12.54 -6.48 -11.78
N SER A 132 -12.45 -6.31 -10.46
CA SER A 132 -13.29 -7.02 -9.46
C SER A 132 -13.37 -6.32 -8.10
N TRP A 133 -13.14 -5.00 -8.08
CA TRP A 133 -13.02 -4.20 -6.85
C TRP A 133 -14.08 -3.11 -6.73
N ASP A 134 -15.03 -3.00 -7.66
CA ASP A 134 -16.10 -1.98 -7.65
C ASP A 134 -15.57 -0.54 -7.46
N GLY A 135 -14.46 -0.22 -8.13
CA GLY A 135 -13.80 1.09 -8.01
C GLY A 135 -12.95 1.27 -6.75
N ALA A 136 -12.86 0.26 -5.88
CA ALA A 136 -12.05 0.30 -4.67
C ALA A 136 -10.57 -0.08 -4.92
N ALA A 137 -9.75 0.33 -3.98
CA ALA A 137 -8.39 -0.13 -3.80
C ALA A 137 -8.12 -0.36 -2.31
N ILE A 138 -7.00 -0.99 -2.01
CA ILE A 138 -6.50 -1.14 -0.65
C ILE A 138 -5.03 -0.79 -0.67
N THR A 139 -4.64 0.11 0.24
CA THR A 139 -3.23 0.42 0.50
C THR A 139 -2.72 -0.27 1.75
N GLN A 140 -1.65 -1.03 1.55
CA GLN A 140 -0.87 -1.65 2.59
C GLN A 140 0.61 -1.37 2.31
N VAL A 141 1.20 -0.49 3.12
CA VAL A 141 2.55 0.04 2.88
C VAL A 141 2.68 0.73 1.52
N SER A 142 3.81 0.55 0.84
CA SER A 142 4.04 0.90 -0.55
C SER A 142 3.18 0.12 -1.55
N TYR A 143 2.40 -0.89 -1.20
CA TYR A 143 1.55 -1.59 -2.17
C TYR A 143 0.14 -1.00 -2.18
N ILE A 144 -0.27 -0.49 -3.34
CA ILE A 144 -1.63 -0.03 -3.60
C ILE A 144 -2.22 -1.00 -4.60
N VAL A 145 -3.15 -1.84 -4.15
CA VAL A 145 -3.78 -2.88 -4.98
C VAL A 145 -5.23 -2.50 -5.22
N GLY A 146 -5.66 -2.46 -6.48
CA GLY A 146 -7.03 -2.06 -6.80
C GLY A 146 -7.47 -2.49 -8.19
N GLY A 147 -8.70 -2.10 -8.54
CA GLY A 147 -9.32 -2.45 -9.82
C GLY A 147 -8.67 -1.79 -11.04
N SER A 148 -9.34 -1.91 -12.18
CA SER A 148 -8.87 -1.39 -13.48
C SER A 148 -8.82 0.14 -13.54
N GLU A 149 -9.54 0.82 -12.65
CA GLU A 149 -9.53 2.29 -12.54
C GLU A 149 -8.30 2.83 -11.82
N LEU A 150 -7.58 2.00 -11.06
CA LEU A 150 -6.38 2.41 -10.33
C LEU A 150 -5.22 2.64 -11.30
N GLN A 151 -4.73 3.88 -11.34
CA GLN A 151 -3.61 4.26 -12.19
C GLN A 151 -2.54 4.98 -11.39
N ALA A 152 -1.27 4.72 -11.71
CA ALA A 152 -0.11 5.35 -11.08
C ALA A 152 0.11 6.79 -11.59
N ASP A 153 -0.92 7.62 -11.43
CA ASP A 153 -1.07 8.95 -12.00
C ASP A 153 -1.51 9.94 -10.91
N PRO A 154 -0.80 11.07 -10.70
CA PRO A 154 -1.20 12.08 -9.72
C PRO A 154 -2.60 12.66 -9.95
N ASN A 155 -3.19 12.54 -11.15
CA ASN A 155 -4.52 13.06 -11.47
C ASN A 155 -5.63 12.01 -11.26
N ASN A 156 -5.26 10.76 -10.95
CA ASN A 156 -6.22 9.71 -10.62
C ASN A 156 -6.63 9.84 -9.15
N SER A 157 -7.89 10.23 -8.91
CA SER A 157 -8.41 10.49 -7.56
C SER A 157 -8.32 9.28 -6.62
N LEU A 158 -8.53 8.06 -7.15
CA LEU A 158 -8.40 6.84 -6.36
C LEU A 158 -6.95 6.65 -5.91
N PHE A 159 -5.98 6.79 -6.81
CA PHE A 159 -4.56 6.77 -6.46
C PHE A 159 -4.19 7.89 -5.48
N GLN A 160 -4.74 9.10 -5.65
CA GLN A 160 -4.50 10.20 -4.72
C GLN A 160 -4.88 9.82 -3.29
N HIS A 161 -6.11 9.31 -3.10
CA HIS A 161 -6.63 8.89 -1.80
C HIS A 161 -5.77 7.77 -1.19
N GLU A 162 -5.54 6.71 -1.95
CA GLU A 162 -4.74 5.55 -1.53
C GLU A 162 -3.28 5.92 -1.20
N TYR A 163 -2.70 6.87 -1.94
CA TYR A 163 -1.38 7.39 -1.63
C TYR A 163 -1.34 8.09 -0.26
N GLY A 164 -2.46 8.64 0.20
CA GLY A 164 -2.64 9.15 1.56
C GLY A 164 -2.43 8.07 2.63
N HIS A 165 -3.03 6.89 2.43
CA HIS A 165 -2.82 5.71 3.28
C HIS A 165 -1.37 5.21 3.23
N TYR A 166 -0.72 5.29 2.07
CA TYR A 166 0.72 5.00 1.98
C TYR A 166 1.50 5.94 2.90
N ILE A 167 1.28 7.26 2.83
CA ILE A 167 1.95 8.23 3.72
C ILE A 167 1.60 7.97 5.20
N GLN A 168 0.36 7.58 5.52
CA GLN A 168 0.01 7.19 6.88
C GLN A 168 0.87 6.03 7.36
N SER A 169 0.98 4.96 6.57
CA SER A 169 1.80 3.79 6.89
C SER A 169 3.27 4.14 7.12
N GLN A 170 3.85 5.03 6.31
CA GLN A 170 5.21 5.55 6.54
C GLN A 170 5.34 6.25 7.89
N SER A 171 4.31 7.00 8.29
CA SER A 171 4.37 7.83 9.50
C SER A 171 4.13 7.06 10.81
N ILE A 172 3.31 5.99 10.78
CA ILE A 172 2.90 5.26 12.00
C ILE A 172 3.42 3.82 12.08
N GLY A 173 3.94 3.28 10.98
CA GLY A 173 4.64 2.00 10.94
C GLY A 173 3.83 0.87 11.59
N TRP A 174 4.40 0.23 12.61
CA TRP A 174 3.80 -0.88 13.33
C TRP A 174 2.35 -0.62 13.77
N ALA A 175 2.00 0.60 14.16
CA ALA A 175 0.64 0.94 14.60
C ALA A 175 -0.41 1.04 13.47
N TYR A 176 -0.02 0.94 12.20
CA TYR A 176 -0.89 1.27 11.07
C TYR A 176 -2.15 0.42 11.00
N TYR A 177 -2.04 -0.91 11.14
CA TYR A 177 -3.22 -1.75 11.03
C TYR A 177 -4.24 -1.46 12.13
N GLN A 178 -3.78 -1.19 13.34
CA GLN A 178 -4.67 -0.93 14.47
C GLN A 178 -5.29 0.46 14.44
N ARG A 179 -4.50 1.48 14.07
CA ARG A 179 -4.93 2.88 14.10
C ARG A 179 -5.69 3.29 12.84
N VAL A 180 -5.35 2.69 11.69
CA VAL A 180 -5.83 3.12 10.37
C VAL A 180 -6.46 1.96 9.62
N GLY A 181 -5.71 0.90 9.30
CA GLY A 181 -6.15 -0.12 8.34
C GLY A 181 -7.45 -0.84 8.72
N LEU A 182 -7.58 -1.31 9.96
CA LEU A 182 -8.79 -2.00 10.44
C LEU A 182 -9.97 -1.04 10.69
N PRO A 183 -9.79 0.16 11.27
CA PRO A 183 -10.82 1.18 11.28
C PRO A 183 -11.34 1.56 9.89
N SER A 184 -10.44 1.80 8.93
CA SER A 184 -10.72 2.12 7.53
C SER A 184 -11.56 1.03 6.87
N ALA A 185 -11.10 -0.23 6.89
CA ALA A 185 -11.83 -1.35 6.31
C ALA A 185 -13.23 -1.58 6.92
N GLY A 186 -13.40 -1.28 8.21
CA GLY A 186 -14.68 -1.38 8.91
C GLY A 186 -15.62 -0.19 8.66
N SER A 187 -15.12 0.91 8.10
CA SER A 187 -15.85 2.18 8.02
C SER A 187 -17.00 2.15 7.01
N GLU A 188 -16.95 1.32 5.98
CA GLU A 188 -18.03 1.24 4.98
C GLU A 188 -19.37 0.80 5.60
N HIS A 189 -19.31 0.00 6.68
CA HIS A 189 -20.46 -0.56 7.40
C HIS A 189 -20.67 0.04 8.81
N GLY A 190 -19.96 1.12 9.14
CA GLY A 190 -20.00 1.73 10.47
C GLY A 190 -21.27 2.56 10.73
N LYS A 191 -21.71 2.61 12.00
CA LYS A 191 -22.82 3.46 12.46
C LYS A 191 -22.48 4.95 12.48
N TYR A 192 -21.21 5.34 12.45
CA TYR A 192 -20.85 6.76 12.32
C TYR A 192 -21.45 7.42 11.05
N LYS A 193 -21.77 6.61 10.02
CA LYS A 193 -22.52 7.07 8.83
C LYS A 193 -23.95 7.55 9.12
N LEU A 194 -24.45 7.39 10.36
CA LEU A 194 -25.68 8.07 10.81
C LEU A 194 -25.48 9.59 10.94
N ASN A 195 -24.24 10.04 11.17
CA ASN A 195 -23.89 11.44 11.32
C ASN A 195 -23.10 12.00 10.13
N TYR A 196 -22.67 11.16 9.20
CA TYR A 196 -21.83 11.51 8.04
C TYR A 196 -22.28 10.76 6.78
N PRO A 197 -22.22 11.36 5.59
CA PRO A 197 -22.89 10.80 4.42
C PRO A 197 -22.15 9.63 3.75
N SER A 198 -20.84 9.47 3.95
CA SER A 198 -20.03 8.42 3.32
C SER A 198 -18.83 8.04 4.17
N HIS A 199 -18.11 6.99 3.75
CA HIS A 199 -16.89 6.57 4.43
C HIS A 199 -15.75 7.57 4.29
N ASP A 200 -15.76 8.39 3.24
CA ASP A 200 -14.74 9.40 3.00
C ASP A 200 -14.57 10.37 4.20
N TYR A 201 -15.62 10.57 5.00
CA TYR A 201 -15.63 11.44 6.18
C TYR A 201 -15.13 10.78 7.46
N HIS A 202 -14.85 9.48 7.42
CA HIS A 202 -14.30 8.77 8.55
C HIS A 202 -12.90 9.34 8.89
N PRO A 203 -12.53 9.50 10.19
CA PRO A 203 -11.34 10.30 10.54
C PRO A 203 -10.02 9.80 9.93
N VAL A 204 -9.87 8.50 9.73
CA VAL A 204 -8.63 7.94 9.13
C VAL A 204 -8.57 8.19 7.62
N GLU A 205 -9.71 8.30 6.96
CA GLU A 205 -9.87 8.63 5.53
C GLU A 205 -9.59 10.10 5.29
N GLN A 206 -10.12 10.96 6.17
CA GLN A 206 -9.83 12.39 6.16
C GLN A 206 -8.34 12.69 6.38
N ASP A 207 -7.65 11.95 7.27
CA ASP A 207 -6.20 12.08 7.43
C ASP A 207 -5.43 11.58 6.19
N ALA A 208 -5.93 10.55 5.50
CA ALA A 208 -5.35 10.07 4.24
C ALA A 208 -5.47 11.15 3.15
N ASN A 209 -6.68 11.65 2.90
CA ASN A 209 -6.96 12.74 1.97
C ASN A 209 -6.09 13.97 2.27
N ARG A 210 -6.03 14.39 3.54
CA ARG A 210 -5.18 15.49 4.00
C ARG A 210 -3.71 15.29 3.61
N ARG A 211 -3.14 14.11 3.86
CA ARG A 211 -1.72 13.83 3.60
C ARG A 211 -1.41 13.80 2.11
N ALA A 212 -2.28 13.17 1.33
CA ALA A 212 -2.18 13.13 -0.11
C ALA A 212 -2.28 14.54 -0.70
N PHE A 213 -3.29 15.34 -0.31
CA PHE A 213 -3.45 16.72 -0.76
C PHE A 213 -2.18 17.54 -0.54
N LEU A 214 -1.60 17.48 0.67
CA LEU A 214 -0.36 18.18 1.00
C LEU A 214 0.84 17.68 0.18
N TYR A 215 0.92 16.37 -0.07
CA TYR A 215 2.01 15.76 -0.82
C TYR A 215 1.97 16.15 -2.30
N PHE A 216 0.84 15.96 -2.97
CA PHE A 216 0.72 16.23 -4.41
C PHE A 216 0.90 17.72 -4.70
N ASN A 217 0.32 18.61 -3.90
CA ASN A 217 0.54 20.04 -4.05
C ASN A 217 2.00 20.47 -3.87
N LYS A 218 2.73 19.78 -2.98
CA LYS A 218 4.15 20.08 -2.75
C LYS A 218 5.05 19.58 -3.89
N HIS A 219 4.69 18.46 -4.52
CA HIS A 219 5.61 17.70 -5.36
C HIS A 219 5.21 17.61 -6.84
N VAL A 220 3.97 17.95 -7.17
CA VAL A 220 3.49 18.03 -8.55
C VAL A 220 3.36 19.50 -8.92
N THR A 221 4.16 19.94 -9.89
CA THR A 221 4.18 21.36 -10.29
C THR A 221 2.83 21.77 -10.85
N GLY A 222 2.27 22.85 -10.30
CA GLY A 222 0.98 23.39 -10.76
C GLY A 222 -0.22 22.51 -10.42
N PHE A 223 -0.10 21.63 -9.40
CA PHE A 223 -1.14 20.66 -9.06
C PHE A 223 -2.48 21.31 -8.71
N GLN A 224 -2.61 22.08 -7.63
CA GLN A 224 -3.83 22.85 -7.40
C GLN A 224 -3.65 24.29 -7.91
N ASN A 225 -4.16 24.57 -9.10
CA ASN A 225 -4.08 25.88 -9.74
C ASN A 225 -5.45 26.57 -9.92
N ASP A 226 -6.53 25.94 -9.45
CA ASP A 226 -7.89 26.45 -9.54
C ASP A 226 -8.71 26.24 -8.25
N THR A 227 -9.97 26.67 -8.31
CA THR A 227 -10.95 26.55 -7.23
C THR A 227 -12.08 25.56 -7.53
N TYR A 228 -11.94 24.69 -8.54
CA TYR A 228 -12.99 23.74 -8.90
C TYR A 228 -13.03 22.57 -7.91
N LEU A 229 -14.22 22.26 -7.39
CA LEU A 229 -14.40 21.15 -6.45
C LEU A 229 -14.31 19.77 -7.12
N SER A 230 -14.72 19.69 -8.39
CA SER A 230 -14.63 18.47 -9.19
C SER A 230 -13.79 18.75 -10.42
N ASP A 231 -12.56 18.26 -10.40
CA ASP A 231 -11.67 18.26 -11.55
C ASP A 231 -10.98 16.88 -11.66
N ASN A 232 -10.73 16.45 -12.89
CA ASN A 232 -10.00 15.24 -13.21
C ASN A 232 -8.50 15.50 -13.46
N LEU A 233 -8.04 16.76 -13.36
CA LEU A 233 -6.66 17.16 -13.59
C LEU A 233 -5.91 17.58 -12.33
N VAL A 234 -6.61 17.82 -11.22
CA VAL A 234 -6.05 18.30 -9.94
C VAL A 234 -6.62 17.52 -8.74
N TRP A 235 -6.57 18.08 -7.52
CA TRP A 235 -7.26 17.47 -6.38
C TRP A 235 -8.78 17.52 -6.58
N ASN A 236 -9.41 16.36 -6.59
CA ASN A 236 -10.86 16.29 -6.71
C ASN A 236 -11.51 16.32 -5.31
N PHE A 237 -11.96 17.48 -4.86
CA PHE A 237 -12.62 17.67 -3.56
C PHE A 237 -13.99 16.97 -3.45
N VAL A 238 -14.63 16.62 -4.56
CA VAL A 238 -15.87 15.84 -4.56
C VAL A 238 -15.59 14.36 -4.28
N LYS A 239 -14.53 13.79 -4.89
CA LYS A 239 -14.14 12.40 -4.68
C LYS A 239 -13.33 12.18 -3.41
N ASN A 240 -12.45 13.14 -3.08
CA ASN A 240 -11.56 13.10 -1.92
C ASN A 240 -11.82 14.32 -1.01
N PRO A 241 -12.98 14.38 -0.34
CA PRO A 241 -13.39 15.56 0.44
C PRO A 241 -12.45 15.83 1.62
N LEU A 242 -12.36 17.11 1.98
CA LEU A 242 -11.64 17.61 3.17
C LEU A 242 -12.63 18.37 4.07
N ASP A 243 -13.11 17.71 5.13
CA ASP A 243 -14.13 18.22 6.06
C ASP A 243 -13.47 18.73 7.36
N VAL A 244 -12.72 19.81 7.24
CA VAL A 244 -11.95 20.42 8.36
C VAL A 244 -12.83 20.91 9.52
N TYR A 245 -14.15 20.99 9.31
CA TYR A 245 -15.15 21.42 10.30
C TYR A 245 -16.00 20.27 10.85
N LYS A 246 -15.83 19.04 10.36
CA LYS A 246 -16.56 17.84 10.80
C LYS A 246 -18.09 17.97 10.65
N THR A 247 -18.52 18.48 9.51
CA THR A 247 -19.94 18.72 9.19
C THR A 247 -20.55 17.68 8.26
N GLY A 248 -19.75 16.73 7.75
CA GLY A 248 -20.16 15.81 6.69
C GLY A 248 -20.11 16.41 5.30
N HIS A 249 -19.42 17.55 5.13
CA HIS A 249 -19.26 18.22 3.85
C HIS A 249 -17.81 18.64 3.62
N GLY A 250 -17.23 18.17 2.52
CA GLY A 250 -15.91 18.62 2.07
C GLY A 250 -15.95 20.06 1.58
N ILE A 251 -14.87 20.81 1.81
CA ILE A 251 -14.71 22.17 1.30
C ILE A 251 -13.46 22.28 0.43
N TYR A 252 -13.43 23.32 -0.40
CA TYR A 252 -12.21 23.73 -1.07
C TYR A 252 -11.17 24.20 -0.03
N ILE A 253 -9.90 23.87 -0.28
CA ILE A 253 -8.75 24.28 0.53
C ILE A 253 -7.71 24.87 -0.42
N ASP A 254 -7.34 26.15 -0.21
CA ASP A 254 -6.25 26.78 -0.97
C ASP A 254 -4.90 26.39 -0.35
N TYR A 255 -4.10 25.64 -1.11
CA TYR A 255 -2.77 25.21 -0.67
C TYR A 255 -1.80 26.38 -0.42
N ASN A 256 -2.01 27.52 -1.07
CA ASN A 256 -1.17 28.71 -0.90
C ASN A 256 -1.63 29.59 0.28
N ASN A 257 -2.81 29.30 0.86
CA ASN A 257 -3.34 30.02 2.00
C ASN A 257 -2.90 29.37 3.32
N SER A 258 -2.10 30.11 4.10
CA SER A 258 -1.58 29.62 5.39
C SER A 258 -2.67 29.31 6.43
N TYR A 259 -3.84 29.95 6.37
CA TYR A 259 -4.97 29.68 7.26
C TYR A 259 -5.62 28.34 6.90
N ASP A 260 -5.87 28.11 5.62
CA ASP A 260 -6.44 26.85 5.11
C ASP A 260 -5.53 25.66 5.43
N LEU A 261 -4.22 25.82 5.28
CA LEU A 261 -3.24 24.81 5.69
C LEU A 261 -3.26 24.51 7.20
N GLN A 262 -3.59 25.49 8.04
CA GLN A 262 -3.73 25.27 9.48
C GLN A 262 -5.00 24.48 9.80
N LEU A 263 -6.12 24.75 9.10
CA LEU A 263 -7.37 24.02 9.27
C LEU A 263 -7.22 22.53 9.00
N LEU A 264 -6.39 22.16 8.02
CA LEU A 264 -6.08 20.76 7.72
C LEU A 264 -5.54 19.99 8.93
N ASN A 265 -4.94 20.64 9.94
CA ASN A 265 -4.46 19.95 11.13
C ASN A 265 -5.58 19.31 11.97
N ASN A 266 -6.83 19.76 11.81
CA ASN A 266 -8.00 19.19 12.47
C ASN A 266 -8.31 17.76 12.02
N LEU A 267 -7.86 17.39 10.81
CA LEU A 267 -8.07 16.07 10.23
C LEU A 267 -6.98 15.07 10.62
N LYS A 268 -5.92 15.50 11.32
CA LYS A 268 -4.75 14.65 11.56
C LYS A 268 -5.04 13.53 12.55
N VAL A 269 -4.79 12.29 12.13
CA VAL A 269 -4.80 11.11 13.01
C VAL A 269 -3.37 10.80 13.49
N ARG A 270 -3.25 10.42 14.77
CA ARG A 270 -1.99 10.02 15.40
C ARG A 270 -2.14 8.65 16.05
N ALA A 271 -1.09 7.84 15.93
CA ALA A 271 -0.98 6.63 16.74
C ALA A 271 -0.83 7.00 18.23
N THR A 272 -1.42 6.18 19.09
CA THR A 272 -1.28 6.26 20.54
C THR A 272 -0.30 5.19 21.02
N LEU A 273 0.14 5.31 22.26
CA LEU A 273 1.02 4.30 22.88
C LEU A 273 0.35 2.91 22.91
N GLY A 274 -0.97 2.85 23.07
CA GLY A 274 -1.73 1.59 23.08
C GLY A 274 -1.60 0.82 21.76
N ASP A 275 -1.56 1.51 20.62
CA ASP A 275 -1.39 0.86 19.32
C ASP A 275 -0.05 0.10 19.26
N TYR A 276 1.02 0.68 19.80
CA TYR A 276 2.34 0.04 19.82
C TYR A 276 2.45 -1.05 20.90
N ILE A 277 1.91 -0.80 22.09
CA ILE A 277 1.93 -1.78 23.19
C ILE A 277 1.17 -3.06 22.79
N SER A 278 0.12 -2.96 21.97
CA SER A 278 -0.63 -4.13 21.50
C SER A 278 0.25 -5.17 20.79
N TRP A 279 1.28 -4.73 20.07
CA TRP A 279 2.30 -5.60 19.47
C TRP A 279 3.23 -6.23 20.51
N LEU A 280 3.64 -5.47 21.52
CA LEU A 280 4.58 -5.93 22.54
C LEU A 280 3.96 -7.00 23.45
N CYS A 281 2.70 -6.80 23.86
CA CYS A 281 2.05 -7.67 24.84
C CYS A 281 1.38 -8.90 24.21
N GLY A 282 0.89 -8.79 22.97
CA GLY A 282 0.12 -9.87 22.33
C GLY A 282 0.58 -10.23 20.92
N GLY A 283 1.69 -9.68 20.45
CA GLY A 283 2.19 -9.93 19.10
C GLY A 283 1.15 -9.58 18.02
N PRO A 284 1.12 -10.32 16.90
CA PRO A 284 0.13 -10.13 15.84
C PRO A 284 -1.33 -10.26 16.31
N ILE A 285 -1.61 -11.13 17.27
CA ILE A 285 -2.97 -11.35 17.78
C ILE A 285 -3.42 -10.16 18.63
N GLY A 286 -2.55 -9.69 19.55
CA GLY A 286 -2.82 -8.49 20.35
C GLY A 286 -3.04 -7.25 19.49
N ALA A 287 -2.21 -7.09 18.45
CA ALA A 287 -2.38 -6.06 17.44
C ALA A 287 -3.75 -6.15 16.74
N ALA A 288 -4.13 -7.32 16.25
CA ALA A 288 -5.43 -7.51 15.59
C ALA A 288 -6.61 -7.18 16.52
N LEU A 289 -6.60 -7.70 17.75
CA LEU A 289 -7.65 -7.45 18.75
C LEU A 289 -7.76 -5.97 19.10
N TYR A 290 -6.63 -5.28 19.30
CA TYR A 290 -6.63 -3.84 19.58
C TYR A 290 -7.10 -3.02 18.38
N GLY A 291 -6.77 -3.47 17.16
CA GLY A 291 -7.28 -2.87 15.93
C GLY A 291 -8.79 -3.03 15.75
N TRP A 292 -9.36 -4.19 16.13
CA TRP A 292 -10.81 -4.36 16.17
C TRP A 292 -11.46 -3.50 17.25
N TYR A 293 -10.84 -3.35 18.42
CA TYR A 293 -11.29 -2.42 19.44
C TYR A 293 -11.31 -0.97 18.94
N ASN A 294 -10.23 -0.52 18.29
CA ASN A 294 -10.20 0.79 17.64
C ASN A 294 -11.27 0.91 16.56
N SER A 295 -11.39 -0.07 15.67
CA SER A 295 -12.42 -0.08 14.61
C SER A 295 -13.82 0.04 15.20
N TYR A 296 -14.12 -0.68 16.28
CA TYR A 296 -15.39 -0.55 17.00
C TYR A 296 -15.62 0.87 17.52
N ASN A 297 -14.63 1.51 18.16
CA ASN A 297 -14.78 2.86 18.72
C ASN A 297 -14.86 3.96 17.67
N TYR A 298 -14.18 3.79 16.54
CA TYR A 298 -14.23 4.74 15.45
C TYR A 298 -15.54 4.64 14.66
N ASN A 299 -16.08 3.41 14.54
CA ASN A 299 -17.20 3.11 13.67
C ASN A 299 -18.57 3.06 14.38
N ASN A 300 -18.65 3.14 15.71
CA ASN A 300 -19.91 3.25 16.47
C ASN A 300 -20.15 4.66 17.01
#